data_AF-A0AAV9CAE8-F1
#
_entry.id   AF-A0AAV9CAE8-F1
#
_cell.length_a   1.000
_cell.length_b   1.000
_cell.length_c   1.000
_cell.angle_alpha   90.00
_cell.angle_beta   90.00
_cell.angle_gamma   90.00
#
_symmetry.space_group_name_H-M   'P 1'
#
loop_
_entity.id
_entity.type
_entity.pdbx_description
1 polymer ?
#
loop_
_entity_poly.entity_id
_entity_poly.type
_entity_poly.pdbx_seq_one_letter_code
_entity_poly.pdbx_strand_id
1 'polypeptide(L)'
;MDCVQLYEEAHHRLRQLVKSGGRTTRDVDDARAWLSGALTNHRTCVDGLNESGTSSSPLLAVEPNVTAALRHALASYALTRVNQAKDNDITAWTNDMRHQSNSSALDGGGLLASWDPTQTKADVVVAQDGSGDHKTITEALSALTKRGRDRPSRVVVHVKAGVYAENVEIDVYTKNVMFVGDGIDRTIVTGNRNVLDGSTTFRSATFGVSGDGFWARDVTFENTAGPGKHQAVALRVGSDRSVFYRCSFRGYQDTLLVQSQRQFYRECHIYGTIDFIFGNAAVVLQSCDIYVRRPMEHQANMVTAQARDDPNEETGISVHASRVRAAPDLLGLEGRFRSYLGRPWKRYARTVFMKTEMEGLVDPKGWTEWSGDFAVRTLFYGEYMNSGAGSWTEKRVGWPGFHVLRDAEEAWPFTVEGFIKGGSWIPETGVPFTAGL
;
A
#
# COMPACT_ATOMS: atom_id res chain seq x y z
N MET A 1 5.30 -11.17 -19.34
CA MET A 1 3.85 -10.90 -19.25
C MET A 1 3.45 -10.88 -17.78
N ASP A 2 2.71 -9.86 -17.37
CA ASP A 2 2.40 -9.58 -15.95
C ASP A 2 1.60 -10.70 -15.30
N CYS A 3 0.67 -11.26 -16.06
CA CYS A 3 -0.17 -12.38 -15.66
C CYS A 3 0.58 -13.57 -15.07
N VAL A 4 1.75 -13.93 -15.61
CA VAL A 4 2.52 -15.09 -15.12
C VAL A 4 2.91 -14.87 -13.65
N GLN A 5 3.50 -13.71 -13.36
CA GLN A 5 3.91 -13.33 -12.02
C GLN A 5 2.69 -13.18 -11.09
N LEU A 6 1.66 -12.47 -11.54
CA LEU A 6 0.45 -12.20 -10.75
C LEU A 6 -0.29 -13.48 -10.37
N TYR A 7 -0.40 -14.44 -11.30
CA TYR A 7 -1.02 -15.73 -11.00
C TYR A 7 -0.14 -16.60 -10.13
N GLU A 8 1.18 -16.59 -10.31
CA GLU A 8 2.11 -17.30 -9.42
C GLU A 8 1.97 -16.82 -7.96
N GLU A 9 1.93 -15.50 -7.76
CA GLU A 9 1.72 -14.86 -6.46
C GLU A 9 0.37 -15.24 -5.82
N ALA A 10 -0.72 -15.19 -6.59
CA ALA A 10 -2.05 -15.57 -6.11
C ALA A 10 -2.09 -17.05 -5.73
N HIS A 11 -1.60 -17.89 -6.63
CA HIS A 11 -1.58 -19.32 -6.49
C HIS A 11 -0.72 -19.79 -5.29
N HIS A 12 0.41 -19.12 -5.00
CA HIS A 12 1.23 -19.39 -3.81
C HIS A 12 0.48 -19.23 -2.49
N ARG A 13 -0.32 -18.15 -2.35
CA ARG A 13 -1.09 -17.88 -1.13
C ARG A 13 -2.34 -18.75 -1.05
N LEU A 14 -3.03 -18.98 -2.16
CA LEU A 14 -4.19 -19.89 -2.20
C LEU A 14 -3.81 -21.32 -1.83
N ARG A 15 -2.63 -21.82 -2.23
CA ARG A 15 -2.12 -23.13 -1.76
C ARG A 15 -1.91 -23.17 -0.24
N GLN A 16 -1.51 -22.06 0.38
CA GLN A 16 -1.35 -21.99 1.84
C GLN A 16 -2.70 -22.00 2.55
N LEU A 17 -3.69 -21.28 2.01
CA LEU A 17 -5.06 -21.27 2.54
C LEU A 17 -5.69 -22.67 2.56
N VAL A 18 -5.52 -23.44 1.49
CA VAL A 18 -6.04 -24.83 1.42
C VAL A 18 -5.42 -25.72 2.50
N LYS A 19 -4.17 -25.44 2.92
CA LYS A 19 -3.49 -26.20 3.97
C LYS A 19 -3.92 -25.82 5.38
N SER A 20 -4.23 -24.54 5.64
CA SER A 20 -4.64 -24.08 6.98
C SER A 20 -6.09 -24.46 7.33
N GLY A 21 -6.94 -24.68 6.31
CA GLY A 21 -8.28 -25.24 6.49
C GLY A 21 -9.31 -24.31 7.15
N GLY A 22 -9.00 -23.01 7.30
CA GLY A 22 -9.98 -21.98 7.67
C GLY A 22 -10.62 -22.14 9.06
N ARG A 23 -9.91 -22.74 10.02
CA ARG A 23 -10.51 -23.20 11.30
C ARG A 23 -10.57 -22.13 12.38
N THR A 24 -9.67 -21.14 12.34
CA THR A 24 -9.58 -20.06 13.33
C THR A 24 -10.00 -18.71 12.74
N THR A 25 -10.35 -17.74 13.58
CA THR A 25 -10.62 -16.36 13.14
C THR A 25 -9.44 -15.77 12.36
N ARG A 26 -8.21 -16.07 12.79
CA ARG A 26 -6.98 -15.65 12.09
C ARG A 26 -6.89 -16.26 10.70
N ASP A 27 -7.27 -17.54 10.55
CA ASP A 27 -7.32 -18.18 9.24
C ASP A 27 -8.37 -17.54 8.33
N VAL A 28 -9.49 -17.09 8.88
CA VAL A 28 -10.55 -16.39 8.13
C VAL A 28 -10.07 -15.01 7.67
N ASP A 29 -9.42 -14.24 8.53
CA ASP A 29 -8.87 -12.93 8.18
C ASP A 29 -7.75 -13.07 7.12
N ASP A 30 -6.86 -14.04 7.26
CA ASP A 30 -5.83 -14.36 6.26
C ASP A 30 -6.46 -14.84 4.94
N ALA A 31 -7.52 -15.66 4.98
CA ALA A 31 -8.25 -16.08 3.79
C ALA A 31 -8.83 -14.90 3.02
N ARG A 32 -9.47 -13.96 3.71
CA ARG A 32 -10.08 -12.77 3.09
C ARG A 32 -9.03 -11.84 2.48
N ALA A 33 -7.92 -11.62 3.18
CA ALA A 33 -6.79 -10.85 2.66
C ALA A 33 -6.23 -11.48 1.38
N TRP A 34 -5.93 -12.78 1.40
CA TRP A 34 -5.31 -13.46 0.27
C TRP A 34 -6.26 -13.66 -0.92
N LEU A 35 -7.55 -13.90 -0.69
CA LEU A 35 -8.56 -13.94 -1.74
C LEU A 35 -8.76 -12.57 -2.41
N SER A 36 -8.81 -11.50 -1.61
CA SER A 36 -8.87 -10.12 -2.15
C SER A 36 -7.62 -9.82 -2.99
N GLY A 37 -6.44 -10.25 -2.54
CA GLY A 37 -5.21 -10.13 -3.32
C GLY A 37 -5.20 -10.97 -4.60
N ALA A 38 -5.69 -12.21 -4.57
CA ALA A 38 -5.83 -13.03 -5.77
C ALA A 38 -6.75 -12.40 -6.81
N LEU A 39 -7.87 -11.82 -6.37
CA LEU A 39 -8.81 -11.10 -7.23
C LEU A 39 -8.17 -9.83 -7.82
N THR A 40 -7.41 -9.10 -7.01
CA THR A 40 -6.64 -7.93 -7.47
C THR A 40 -5.57 -8.31 -8.50
N ASN A 41 -4.85 -9.41 -8.28
CA ASN A 41 -3.84 -9.92 -9.19
C ASN A 41 -4.44 -10.32 -10.54
N HIS A 42 -5.60 -11.00 -10.52
CA HIS A 42 -6.34 -11.34 -11.74
C HIS A 42 -6.73 -10.09 -12.54
N ARG A 43 -7.30 -9.07 -11.88
CA ARG A 43 -7.67 -7.80 -12.52
C ARG A 43 -6.46 -7.06 -13.10
N THR A 44 -5.36 -6.99 -12.35
CA THR A 44 -4.13 -6.32 -12.81
C THR A 44 -3.52 -7.02 -14.02
N CYS A 45 -3.65 -8.35 -14.11
CA CYS A 45 -3.27 -9.10 -15.30
C CYS A 45 -4.10 -8.69 -16.52
N VAL A 46 -5.42 -8.57 -16.36
CA VAL A 46 -6.32 -8.12 -17.44
C VAL A 46 -6.01 -6.67 -17.84
N ASP A 47 -5.82 -5.78 -16.87
CA ASP A 47 -5.46 -4.38 -17.11
C ASP A 47 -4.13 -4.28 -17.87
N GLY A 48 -3.08 -5.01 -17.47
CA GLY A 48 -1.79 -5.04 -18.15
C GLY A 48 -1.84 -5.61 -19.58
N LEU A 49 -2.71 -6.60 -19.85
CA LEU A 49 -2.94 -7.10 -21.22
C LEU A 49 -3.58 -6.03 -22.12
N ASN A 50 -4.55 -5.29 -21.57
CA ASN A 50 -5.20 -4.19 -22.29
C ASN A 50 -4.22 -3.04 -22.56
N GLU A 51 -3.38 -2.68 -21.58
CA GLU A 51 -2.30 -1.69 -21.75
C GLU A 51 -1.30 -2.11 -22.84
N SER A 52 -0.97 -3.40 -22.91
CA SER A 52 0.00 -3.94 -23.88
C SER A 52 -0.58 -4.12 -25.30
N GLY A 53 -1.86 -3.80 -25.53
CA GLY A 53 -2.54 -4.03 -26.82
C GLY A 53 -2.61 -5.51 -27.24
N THR A 54 -2.36 -6.45 -26.32
CA THR A 54 -2.39 -7.89 -26.61
C THR A 54 -3.85 -8.36 -26.64
N SER A 55 -4.22 -9.18 -27.64
CA SER A 55 -5.57 -9.76 -27.69
C SER A 55 -5.84 -10.60 -26.43
N SER A 56 -6.69 -10.06 -25.56
CA SER A 56 -7.13 -10.71 -24.33
C SER A 56 -8.25 -11.73 -24.57
N SER A 57 -8.63 -12.02 -25.82
CA SER A 57 -9.81 -12.84 -26.16
C SER A 57 -9.87 -14.21 -25.47
N PRO A 58 -8.80 -15.02 -25.36
CA PRO A 58 -8.86 -16.30 -24.64
C PRO A 58 -8.99 -16.12 -23.13
N LEU A 59 -8.36 -15.09 -22.55
CA LEU A 59 -8.44 -14.82 -21.12
C LEU A 59 -9.78 -14.21 -20.74
N LEU A 60 -10.34 -13.32 -21.56
CA LEU A 60 -11.68 -12.75 -21.40
C LEU A 60 -12.78 -13.82 -21.42
N ALA A 61 -12.55 -14.96 -22.09
CA ALA A 61 -13.49 -16.08 -22.07
C ALA A 61 -13.49 -16.83 -20.71
N VAL A 62 -12.41 -16.76 -19.93
CA VAL A 62 -12.23 -17.46 -18.65
C VAL A 62 -12.34 -16.51 -17.46
N GLU A 63 -12.11 -15.21 -17.67
CA GLU A 63 -12.19 -14.12 -16.68
C GLU A 63 -13.50 -14.17 -15.86
N PRO A 64 -14.70 -14.32 -16.46
CA PRO A 64 -15.94 -14.36 -15.67
C PRO A 64 -15.98 -15.52 -14.68
N ASN A 65 -15.41 -16.68 -15.04
CA ASN A 65 -15.41 -17.87 -14.20
C ASN A 65 -14.43 -17.75 -13.03
N VAL A 66 -13.22 -17.23 -13.28
CA VAL A 66 -12.20 -17.03 -12.23
C VAL A 66 -12.66 -15.94 -11.26
N THR A 67 -13.13 -14.81 -11.79
CA THR A 67 -13.68 -13.72 -11.00
C THR A 67 -14.86 -14.20 -10.16
N ALA A 68 -15.83 -14.93 -10.74
CA ALA A 68 -16.96 -15.47 -9.99
C ALA A 68 -16.53 -16.45 -8.87
N ALA A 69 -15.58 -17.35 -9.14
CA ALA A 69 -15.09 -18.30 -8.15
C ALA A 69 -14.42 -17.60 -6.95
N LEU A 70 -13.56 -16.60 -7.22
CA LEU A 70 -12.89 -15.83 -6.17
C LEU A 70 -13.90 -15.00 -5.36
N ARG A 71 -14.87 -14.37 -6.02
CA ARG A 71 -15.95 -13.61 -5.35
C ARG A 71 -16.82 -14.49 -4.47
N HIS A 72 -17.21 -15.68 -4.94
CA HIS A 72 -17.98 -16.64 -4.13
C HIS A 72 -17.19 -17.11 -2.91
N ALA A 73 -15.91 -17.45 -3.07
CA ALA A 73 -15.05 -17.82 -1.95
C ALA A 73 -14.95 -16.68 -0.93
N LEU A 74 -14.72 -15.44 -1.40
CA LEU A 74 -14.61 -14.27 -0.55
C LEU A 74 -15.90 -13.98 0.22
N ALA A 75 -17.06 -14.06 -0.44
CA ALA A 75 -18.37 -13.92 0.19
C ALA A 75 -18.62 -15.00 1.25
N SER A 76 -18.21 -16.25 0.99
CA SER A 76 -18.33 -17.34 1.96
C SER A 76 -17.50 -17.09 3.23
N TYR A 77 -16.24 -16.65 3.09
CA TYR A 77 -15.42 -16.31 4.26
C TYR A 77 -15.92 -15.06 4.99
N ALA A 78 -16.48 -14.08 4.27
CA ALA A 78 -17.11 -12.91 4.90
C ALA A 78 -18.31 -13.33 5.78
N LEU A 79 -19.17 -14.23 5.31
CA LEU A 79 -20.29 -14.78 6.09
C LEU A 79 -19.80 -15.57 7.31
N THR A 80 -18.77 -16.40 7.16
CA THR A 80 -18.16 -17.13 8.27
C THR A 80 -17.68 -16.18 9.36
N ARG A 81 -17.06 -15.05 8.98
CA ARG A 81 -16.59 -14.06 9.95
C ARG A 81 -17.74 -13.38 10.71
N VAL A 82 -18.85 -13.09 10.03
CA VAL A 82 -20.06 -12.55 10.67
C VAL A 82 -20.63 -13.54 11.68
N ASN A 83 -20.67 -14.83 11.35
CA ASN A 83 -21.15 -15.86 12.28
C ASN A 83 -20.22 -15.98 13.51
N GLN A 84 -18.90 -16.01 13.29
CA GLN A 84 -17.91 -16.00 14.38
C GLN A 84 -17.99 -14.73 15.25
N ALA A 85 -18.41 -13.59 14.69
CA ALA A 85 -18.61 -12.36 15.47
C ALA A 85 -19.79 -12.50 16.43
N LYS A 86 -20.91 -13.07 15.94
CA LYS A 86 -22.13 -13.27 16.72
C LYS A 86 -21.94 -14.28 17.84
N ASP A 87 -21.14 -15.32 17.62
CA ASP A 87 -20.83 -16.32 18.66
C ASP A 87 -19.96 -15.76 19.79
N ASN A 88 -19.16 -14.71 19.51
CA ASN A 88 -18.26 -14.07 20.48
C ASN A 88 -18.91 -12.87 21.22
N ASP A 89 -20.19 -12.61 21.00
CA ASP A 89 -20.86 -11.35 21.36
C ASP A 89 -21.35 -11.25 22.83
N ILE A 90 -20.59 -11.78 23.79
CA ILE A 90 -20.83 -11.56 25.23
C ILE A 90 -19.63 -10.93 25.96
N THR A 91 -18.42 -10.85 25.38
CA THR A 91 -17.23 -10.38 26.14
C THR A 91 -16.18 -9.54 25.40
N ALA A 92 -16.27 -9.32 24.09
CA ALA A 92 -15.15 -8.74 23.32
C ALA A 92 -15.19 -7.19 23.18
N TRP A 93 -16.36 -6.57 23.05
CA TRP A 93 -16.47 -5.13 22.76
C TRP A 93 -16.05 -4.20 23.91
N THR A 94 -16.19 -4.66 25.17
CA THR A 94 -15.87 -3.86 26.36
C THR A 94 -14.42 -3.96 26.82
N ASN A 95 -13.69 -5.01 26.41
CA ASN A 95 -12.30 -5.21 26.82
C ASN A 95 -11.29 -4.56 25.87
N ASP A 96 -11.59 -4.46 24.57
CA ASP A 96 -10.66 -3.90 23.58
C ASP A 96 -10.55 -2.36 23.67
N MET A 97 -11.64 -1.66 24.02
CA MET A 97 -11.59 -0.24 24.36
C MET A 97 -10.86 0.06 25.68
N ARG A 98 -10.80 -0.89 26.62
CA ARG A 98 -10.15 -0.71 27.94
C ARG A 98 -8.64 -0.98 27.94
N HIS A 99 -8.11 -1.68 26.94
CA HIS A 99 -6.67 -1.92 26.82
C HIS A 99 -5.90 -0.80 26.08
N GLN A 100 -6.56 0.30 25.73
CA GLN A 100 -5.97 1.49 25.07
C GLN A 100 -5.02 2.35 25.92
N SER A 101 -4.38 1.80 26.96
CA SER A 101 -3.36 2.55 27.73
C SER A 101 -2.04 1.83 27.97
N ASN A 102 -1.90 0.55 27.60
CA ASN A 102 -0.70 -0.22 27.96
C ASN A 102 -0.27 -1.21 26.86
N SER A 103 -0.04 -0.75 25.63
CA SER A 103 0.98 -1.41 24.81
C SER A 103 2.35 -0.88 25.28
N SER A 104 2.81 -1.40 26.42
CA SER A 104 4.21 -1.27 26.80
C SER A 104 5.03 -1.74 25.60
N ALA A 105 5.87 -0.85 25.06
CA ALA A 105 6.90 -1.22 24.10
C ALA A 105 7.53 -2.53 24.57
N LEU A 106 7.56 -3.55 23.69
CA LEU A 106 8.31 -4.77 23.96
C LEU A 106 9.72 -4.34 24.34
N ASP A 107 10.07 -4.60 25.60
CA ASP A 107 11.35 -4.27 26.21
C ASP A 107 12.42 -5.02 25.41
N GLY A 108 13.14 -4.28 24.55
CA GLY A 108 14.02 -4.85 23.51
C GLY A 108 13.73 -4.45 22.07
N GLY A 109 12.94 -3.39 21.81
CA GLY A 109 12.83 -2.64 20.54
C GLY A 109 13.04 -3.47 19.27
N GLY A 110 11.97 -3.97 18.66
CA GLY A 110 12.04 -4.85 17.49
C GLY A 110 12.99 -4.38 16.38
N LEU A 111 13.54 -5.36 15.64
CA LEU A 111 14.74 -5.21 14.79
C LEU A 111 14.67 -4.04 13.80
N LEU A 112 13.50 -3.74 13.22
CA LEU A 112 13.36 -2.65 12.25
C LEU A 112 13.46 -1.28 12.91
N ALA A 113 12.89 -1.09 14.10
CA ALA A 113 12.90 0.18 14.82
C ALA A 113 14.21 0.47 15.56
N SER A 114 14.93 -0.58 15.98
CA SER A 114 16.23 -0.46 16.64
C SER A 114 17.41 -0.53 15.67
N TRP A 115 17.19 -0.71 14.36
CA TRP A 115 18.27 -0.83 13.37
C TRP A 115 19.30 0.29 13.49
N ASP A 116 20.54 -0.14 13.74
CA ASP A 116 21.75 0.66 13.78
C ASP A 116 22.89 -0.17 13.15
N PRO A 117 23.47 0.26 12.01
CA PRO A 117 24.53 -0.50 11.34
C PRO A 117 25.83 -0.62 12.16
N THR A 118 25.98 0.14 13.24
CA THR A 118 27.13 0.04 14.17
C THR A 118 26.94 -1.01 15.27
N GLN A 119 25.69 -1.36 15.58
CA GLN A 119 25.33 -2.29 16.67
C GLN A 119 24.68 -3.58 16.18
N THR A 120 24.10 -3.56 14.98
CA THR A 120 23.36 -4.68 14.40
C THR A 120 24.08 -5.19 13.15
N LYS A 121 24.32 -6.50 13.09
CA LYS A 121 24.96 -7.13 11.94
C LYS A 121 23.95 -7.37 10.81
N ALA A 122 24.24 -6.88 9.61
CA ALA A 122 23.51 -7.24 8.40
C ALA A 122 23.89 -8.66 7.92
N ASP A 123 22.97 -9.35 7.25
CA ASP A 123 23.25 -10.61 6.57
C ASP A 123 23.94 -10.38 5.23
N VAL A 124 23.62 -9.27 4.57
CA VAL A 124 24.20 -8.83 3.30
C VAL A 124 24.35 -7.31 3.30
N VAL A 125 25.51 -6.80 2.90
CA VAL A 125 25.81 -5.38 2.72
C VAL A 125 25.98 -5.06 1.24
N VAL A 126 25.29 -4.03 0.76
CA VAL A 126 25.41 -3.51 -0.60
C VAL A 126 26.07 -2.14 -0.56
N ALA A 127 27.19 -1.97 -1.27
CA ALA A 127 27.92 -0.71 -1.33
C ALA A 127 28.59 -0.49 -2.69
N GLN A 128 28.27 0.61 -3.37
CA GLN A 128 28.83 0.93 -4.70
C GLN A 128 30.35 1.18 -4.66
N ASP A 129 30.87 1.62 -3.51
CA ASP A 129 32.30 1.87 -3.27
C ASP A 129 33.14 0.59 -3.08
N GLY A 130 32.50 -0.58 -3.05
CA GLY A 130 33.16 -1.87 -2.84
C GLY A 130 33.42 -2.23 -1.38
N SER A 131 32.93 -1.46 -0.42
CA SER A 131 33.06 -1.74 1.02
C SER A 131 32.02 -2.72 1.58
N GLY A 132 31.18 -3.31 0.73
CA GLY A 132 30.15 -4.29 1.05
C GLY A 132 30.35 -5.62 0.32
N ASP A 133 29.43 -6.56 0.53
CA ASP A 133 29.46 -7.90 -0.09
C ASP A 133 29.12 -7.84 -1.60
N HIS A 134 28.26 -6.90 -1.99
CA HIS A 134 27.83 -6.69 -3.37
C HIS A 134 27.86 -5.20 -3.75
N LYS A 135 28.03 -4.91 -5.04
CA LYS A 135 27.96 -3.53 -5.56
C LYS A 135 26.56 -3.09 -5.91
N THR A 136 25.68 -4.05 -6.24
CA THR A 136 24.32 -3.80 -6.69
C THR A 136 23.31 -4.51 -5.80
N ILE A 137 22.10 -3.96 -5.74
CA ILE A 137 20.99 -4.55 -4.96
C ILE A 137 20.54 -5.86 -5.60
N THR A 138 20.48 -5.89 -6.94
CA THR A 138 20.05 -7.07 -7.71
C THR A 138 20.97 -8.27 -7.47
N GLU A 139 22.28 -8.07 -7.40
CA GLU A 139 23.24 -9.14 -7.09
C GLU A 139 23.04 -9.70 -5.67
N ALA A 140 22.85 -8.83 -4.69
CA ALA A 140 22.60 -9.22 -3.30
C ALA A 140 21.33 -10.06 -3.18
N LEU A 141 20.22 -9.62 -3.78
CA LEU A 141 18.96 -10.37 -3.75
C LEU A 141 19.07 -11.69 -4.51
N SER A 142 19.76 -11.71 -5.66
CA SER A 142 20.02 -12.95 -6.41
C SER A 142 20.82 -13.97 -5.60
N ALA A 143 21.81 -13.51 -4.82
CA ALA A 143 22.57 -14.36 -3.92
C ALA A 143 21.71 -14.92 -2.78
N LEU A 144 20.78 -14.13 -2.25
CA LEU A 144 19.82 -14.56 -1.23
C LEU A 144 18.86 -15.62 -1.75
N THR A 145 18.29 -15.45 -2.95
CA THR A 145 17.39 -16.44 -3.56
C THR A 145 18.11 -17.78 -3.78
N LYS A 146 19.39 -17.76 -4.17
CA LYS A 146 20.21 -18.97 -4.34
C LYS A 146 20.42 -19.77 -3.04
N ARG A 147 20.38 -19.12 -1.87
CA ARG A 147 20.49 -19.80 -0.56
C ARG A 147 19.23 -20.62 -0.23
N GLY A 148 18.11 -20.38 -0.90
CA GLY A 148 16.90 -21.21 -0.77
C GLY A 148 16.43 -21.33 0.68
N ARG A 149 16.47 -22.54 1.24
CA ARG A 149 16.04 -22.85 2.61
C ARG A 149 17.10 -22.60 3.68
N ASP A 150 18.36 -22.41 3.30
CA ASP A 150 19.49 -22.20 4.23
C ASP A 150 19.59 -20.74 4.70
N ARG A 151 18.59 -19.92 4.34
CA ARG A 151 18.51 -18.51 4.73
C ARG A 151 18.05 -18.36 6.19
N PRO A 152 18.48 -17.28 6.87
CA PRO A 152 17.85 -16.82 8.10
C PRO A 152 16.33 -16.64 7.97
N SER A 153 15.63 -16.78 9.09
CA SER A 153 14.17 -16.58 9.18
C SER A 153 13.74 -15.19 8.70
N ARG A 154 14.55 -14.17 9.01
CA ARG A 154 14.51 -12.81 8.45
C ARG A 154 15.91 -12.44 7.98
N VAL A 155 16.01 -11.92 6.77
CA VAL A 155 17.28 -11.53 6.15
C VAL A 155 17.39 -10.01 6.16
N VAL A 156 18.48 -9.48 6.70
CA VAL A 156 18.77 -8.05 6.73
C VAL A 156 19.72 -7.67 5.59
N VAL A 157 19.21 -6.89 4.65
CA VAL A 157 19.96 -6.29 3.55
C VAL A 157 20.22 -4.83 3.87
N HIS A 158 21.47 -4.51 4.20
CA HIS A 158 21.91 -3.13 4.44
C HIS A 158 22.48 -2.53 3.17
N VAL A 159 21.85 -1.48 2.67
CA VAL A 159 22.25 -0.77 1.46
C VAL A 159 22.82 0.59 1.85
N LYS A 160 24.14 0.74 1.69
CA LYS A 160 24.84 1.96 2.08
C LYS A 160 24.37 3.17 1.28
N ALA A 161 24.77 4.36 1.71
CA ALA A 161 24.49 5.60 1.02
C ALA A 161 24.99 5.55 -0.44
N GLY A 162 24.14 6.01 -1.36
CA GLY A 162 24.38 5.94 -2.79
C GLY A 162 23.08 6.07 -3.59
N VAL A 163 23.24 6.27 -4.91
CA VAL A 163 22.14 6.28 -5.88
C VAL A 163 22.25 5.01 -6.71
N TYR A 164 21.32 4.10 -6.49
CA TYR A 164 21.25 2.79 -7.11
C TYR A 164 20.26 2.83 -8.28
N ALA A 165 20.78 3.05 -9.47
CA ALA A 165 19.99 3.09 -10.71
C ALA A 165 19.68 1.65 -11.19
N GLU A 166 18.71 1.01 -10.54
CA GLU A 166 18.33 -0.38 -10.77
C GLU A 166 16.81 -0.55 -10.70
N ASN A 167 16.24 -1.41 -11.56
CA ASN A 167 14.89 -1.92 -11.38
C ASN A 167 14.96 -3.23 -10.61
N VAL A 168 14.47 -3.23 -9.37
CA VAL A 168 14.61 -4.35 -8.43
C VAL A 168 13.28 -5.06 -8.23
N GLU A 169 13.31 -6.39 -8.13
CA GLU A 169 12.14 -7.23 -7.88
C GLU A 169 12.43 -8.26 -6.78
N ILE A 170 11.58 -8.31 -5.75
CA ILE A 170 11.58 -9.35 -4.72
C ILE A 170 10.37 -10.25 -4.95
N ASP A 171 10.62 -11.47 -5.41
CA ASP A 171 9.58 -12.43 -5.74
C ASP A 171 8.84 -12.99 -4.50
N VAL A 172 7.76 -13.75 -4.75
CA VAL A 172 6.90 -14.33 -3.72
C VAL A 172 7.58 -15.41 -2.86
N TYR A 173 8.71 -15.95 -3.32
CA TYR A 173 9.50 -16.97 -2.61
C TYR A 173 10.52 -16.34 -1.66
N THR A 174 10.93 -15.10 -1.94
CA THR A 174 11.91 -14.34 -1.16
C THR A 174 11.21 -13.56 -0.05
N LYS A 175 10.67 -14.29 0.93
CA LYS A 175 9.93 -13.74 2.10
C LYS A 175 10.84 -13.01 3.10
N ASN A 176 10.28 -12.35 4.12
CA ASN A 176 10.97 -11.84 5.32
C ASN A 176 12.30 -11.11 5.04
N VAL A 177 12.36 -10.28 4.00
CA VAL A 177 13.49 -9.40 3.74
C VAL A 177 13.28 -8.11 4.53
N MET A 178 14.32 -7.69 5.25
CA MET A 178 14.42 -6.37 5.87
C MET A 178 15.45 -5.56 5.10
N PHE A 179 15.00 -4.51 4.43
CA PHE A 179 15.78 -3.67 3.53
C PHE A 179 16.04 -2.31 4.19
N VAL A 180 17.28 -2.02 4.54
CA VAL A 180 17.63 -0.83 5.35
C VAL A 180 18.69 0.01 4.68
N GLY A 181 18.48 1.31 4.66
CA GLY A 181 19.42 2.30 4.12
C GLY A 181 20.21 3.05 5.19
N ASP A 182 21.12 3.91 4.75
CA ASP A 182 21.89 4.82 5.61
C ASP A 182 21.14 6.14 5.93
N GLY A 183 19.90 6.28 5.45
CA GLY A 183 19.08 7.46 5.62
C GLY A 183 18.13 7.67 4.44
N ILE A 184 16.93 8.17 4.72
CA ILE A 184 15.86 8.41 3.73
C ILE A 184 16.37 9.17 2.49
N ASP A 185 17.22 10.18 2.66
CA ASP A 185 17.80 10.99 1.57
C ASP A 185 19.22 10.59 1.16
N ARG A 186 19.74 9.47 1.69
CA ARG A 186 21.12 9.02 1.50
C ARG A 186 21.21 7.74 0.68
N THR A 187 20.25 6.85 0.84
CA THR A 187 20.14 5.61 0.06
C THR A 187 18.93 5.73 -0.86
N ILE A 188 19.17 5.86 -2.16
CA ILE A 188 18.14 6.09 -3.17
C ILE A 188 18.17 4.96 -4.20
N VAL A 189 17.04 4.28 -4.39
CA VAL A 189 16.83 3.35 -5.51
C VAL A 189 16.01 4.06 -6.58
N THR A 190 16.56 4.20 -7.78
CA THR A 190 15.97 5.04 -8.83
C THR A 190 15.84 4.31 -10.17
N GLY A 191 14.79 4.65 -10.91
CA GLY A 191 14.44 4.10 -12.21
C GLY A 191 13.58 5.10 -12.99
N ASN A 192 13.22 4.77 -14.24
CA ASN A 192 12.46 5.66 -15.11
C ASN A 192 11.53 4.94 -16.10
N ARG A 193 11.20 3.67 -15.84
CA ARG A 193 10.24 2.92 -16.67
C ARG A 193 8.86 3.57 -16.55
N ASN A 194 8.14 3.62 -17.66
CA ASN A 194 6.85 4.30 -17.76
C ASN A 194 6.01 3.71 -18.88
N VAL A 195 4.70 4.02 -18.86
CA VAL A 195 3.75 3.49 -19.84
C VAL A 195 3.95 4.08 -21.24
N LEU A 196 4.26 5.38 -21.35
CA LEU A 196 4.44 6.02 -22.67
C LEU A 196 5.56 5.35 -23.48
N ASP A 197 6.64 4.93 -22.82
CA ASP A 197 7.79 4.28 -23.44
C ASP A 197 7.65 2.74 -23.53
N GLY A 198 6.43 2.21 -23.33
CA GLY A 198 6.08 0.81 -23.63
C GLY A 198 6.12 -0.16 -22.43
N SER A 199 6.23 0.33 -21.19
CA SER A 199 5.98 -0.50 -20.01
C SER A 199 4.48 -0.65 -19.75
N THR A 200 4.10 -1.65 -18.95
CA THR A 200 2.79 -1.63 -18.28
C THR A 200 2.92 -0.84 -16.98
N THR A 201 1.82 -0.36 -16.43
CA THR A 201 1.80 0.31 -15.12
C THR A 201 2.43 -0.60 -14.05
N PHE A 202 2.09 -1.90 -14.05
CA PHE A 202 2.64 -2.90 -13.13
C PHE A 202 4.18 -3.08 -13.26
N ARG A 203 4.70 -3.11 -14.50
CA ARG A 203 6.15 -3.31 -14.78
C ARG A 203 6.98 -2.03 -14.74
N SER A 204 6.33 -0.87 -14.67
CA SER A 204 7.00 0.42 -14.56
C SER A 204 7.71 0.63 -13.22
N ALA A 205 7.38 -0.19 -12.21
CA ALA A 205 7.94 -0.11 -10.86
C ALA A 205 9.48 -0.07 -10.84
N THR A 206 10.06 0.94 -10.21
CA THR A 206 11.50 0.93 -9.86
C THR A 206 11.80 -0.20 -8.88
N PHE A 207 10.96 -0.38 -7.87
CA PHE A 207 11.11 -1.45 -6.89
C PHE A 207 9.78 -2.21 -6.74
N GLY A 208 9.81 -3.53 -6.94
CA GLY A 208 8.65 -4.41 -6.82
C GLY A 208 8.84 -5.42 -5.69
N VAL A 209 7.82 -5.58 -4.84
CA VAL A 209 7.86 -6.49 -3.68
C VAL A 209 6.63 -7.39 -3.64
N SER A 210 6.87 -8.69 -3.73
CA SER A 210 5.82 -9.72 -3.66
C SER A 210 6.04 -10.73 -2.53
N GLY A 211 7.27 -10.86 -2.00
CA GLY A 211 7.58 -11.73 -0.86
C GLY A 211 7.00 -11.21 0.46
N ASP A 212 6.20 -12.03 1.15
CA ASP A 212 5.53 -11.67 2.42
C ASP A 212 6.50 -11.25 3.53
N GLY A 213 6.06 -10.38 4.43
CA GLY A 213 6.83 -9.95 5.61
C GLY A 213 8.00 -9.01 5.27
N PHE A 214 7.91 -8.31 4.13
CA PHE A 214 8.93 -7.35 3.71
C PHE A 214 8.92 -6.10 4.60
N TRP A 215 10.08 -5.74 5.11
CA TRP A 215 10.28 -4.54 5.91
C TRP A 215 11.26 -3.60 5.21
N ALA A 216 11.00 -2.31 5.22
CA ALA A 216 11.95 -1.31 4.75
C ALA A 216 12.09 -0.13 5.71
N ARG A 217 13.30 0.41 5.79
CA ARG A 217 13.58 1.61 6.58
C ARG A 217 14.69 2.48 6.00
N ASP A 218 14.54 3.80 6.15
CA ASP A 218 15.58 4.79 5.86
C ASP A 218 16.08 4.74 4.40
N VAL A 219 15.15 4.62 3.44
CA VAL A 219 15.42 4.49 1.99
C VAL A 219 14.43 5.33 1.17
N THR A 220 14.90 5.92 0.06
CA THR A 220 14.04 6.49 -0.98
C THR A 220 13.89 5.52 -2.16
N PHE A 221 12.65 5.30 -2.61
CA PHE A 221 12.33 4.67 -3.89
C PHE A 221 11.79 5.74 -4.85
N GLU A 222 12.35 5.81 -6.05
CA GLU A 222 12.09 6.90 -6.98
C GLU A 222 11.85 6.42 -8.41
N ASN A 223 10.88 7.05 -9.09
CA ASN A 223 10.74 7.00 -10.54
C ASN A 223 10.88 8.41 -11.14
N THR A 224 11.87 8.59 -11.99
CA THR A 224 12.28 9.88 -12.57
C THR A 224 11.71 10.15 -13.95
N ALA A 225 10.77 9.33 -14.45
CA ALA A 225 10.20 9.48 -15.80
C ALA A 225 9.58 10.88 -16.06
N GLY A 226 8.96 11.48 -15.04
CA GLY A 226 8.35 12.81 -15.13
C GLY A 226 6.87 12.80 -15.53
N PRO A 227 6.17 13.94 -15.39
CA PRO A 227 4.72 14.00 -15.55
C PRO A 227 4.25 13.83 -17.00
N GLY A 228 5.13 14.10 -17.98
CA GLY A 228 4.86 13.90 -19.41
C GLY A 228 4.95 12.44 -19.87
N LYS A 229 5.32 11.50 -18.99
CA LYS A 229 5.49 10.08 -19.29
C LYS A 229 4.32 9.18 -18.85
N HIS A 230 3.24 9.80 -18.36
CA HIS A 230 2.09 9.11 -17.79
C HIS A 230 2.48 8.22 -16.60
N GLN A 231 1.86 7.04 -16.45
CA GLN A 231 2.06 6.16 -15.29
C GLN A 231 3.53 5.70 -15.19
N ALA A 232 4.13 5.90 -14.01
CA ALA A 232 5.51 5.56 -13.74
C ALA A 232 5.72 5.27 -12.25
N VAL A 233 5.67 3.99 -11.88
CA VAL A 233 5.65 3.54 -10.48
C VAL A 233 7.04 3.60 -9.85
N ALA A 234 7.15 4.19 -8.66
CA ALA A 234 8.38 4.17 -7.85
C ALA A 234 8.46 2.89 -7.01
N LEU A 235 7.37 2.54 -6.32
CA LEU A 235 7.28 1.33 -5.51
C LEU A 235 5.95 0.61 -5.78
N ARG A 236 6.04 -0.70 -6.01
CA ARG A 236 4.90 -1.62 -6.08
C ARG A 236 4.98 -2.64 -4.95
N VAL A 237 3.90 -2.78 -4.18
CA VAL A 237 3.83 -3.70 -3.04
C VAL A 237 2.63 -4.64 -3.16
N GLY A 238 2.91 -5.93 -3.28
CA GLY A 238 1.98 -7.06 -3.16
C GLY A 238 2.44 -8.06 -2.08
N SER A 239 3.11 -7.55 -1.04
CA SER A 239 3.63 -8.31 0.10
C SER A 239 2.65 -8.23 1.27
N ASP A 240 2.24 -9.37 1.83
CA ASP A 240 1.39 -9.38 3.01
C ASP A 240 2.20 -9.10 4.27
N ARG A 241 1.64 -8.28 5.17
CA ARG A 241 2.26 -7.85 6.44
C ARG A 241 3.58 -7.10 6.20
N SER A 242 3.60 -6.23 5.19
CA SER A 242 4.75 -5.39 4.88
C SER A 242 4.77 -4.10 5.71
N VAL A 243 5.96 -3.66 6.16
CA VAL A 243 6.15 -2.43 6.94
C VAL A 243 7.18 -1.52 6.28
N PHE A 244 6.85 -0.24 6.13
CA PHE A 244 7.75 0.80 5.68
C PHE A 244 7.88 1.86 6.76
N TYR A 245 9.09 2.14 7.22
CA TYR A 245 9.33 3.10 8.31
C TYR A 245 10.42 4.10 7.92
N ARG A 246 10.07 5.39 7.86
CA ARG A 246 10.98 6.46 7.40
C ARG A 246 11.52 6.23 5.98
N CYS A 247 10.61 5.85 5.08
CA CYS A 247 10.90 5.71 3.65
C CYS A 247 10.34 6.90 2.87
N SER A 248 10.92 7.19 1.71
CA SER A 248 10.34 8.14 0.75
C SER A 248 9.96 7.44 -0.55
N PHE A 249 8.83 7.83 -1.14
CA PHE A 249 8.39 7.37 -2.45
C PHE A 249 8.20 8.59 -3.34
N ARG A 250 8.94 8.65 -4.45
CA ARG A 250 9.02 9.84 -5.30
C ARG A 250 8.67 9.53 -6.74
N GLY A 251 7.69 10.26 -7.27
CA GLY A 251 7.29 10.17 -8.66
C GLY A 251 6.40 11.34 -9.05
N TYR A 252 5.62 11.11 -10.11
CA TYR A 252 4.56 12.01 -10.56
C TYR A 252 3.24 11.25 -10.59
N GLN A 253 2.84 10.72 -11.75
CA GLN A 253 1.64 9.90 -11.89
C GLN A 253 1.94 8.47 -11.42
N ASP A 254 1.05 7.89 -10.61
CA ASP A 254 1.09 6.50 -10.15
C ASP A 254 2.34 6.15 -9.31
N THR A 255 2.74 7.03 -8.37
CA THR A 255 4.01 6.86 -7.62
C THR A 255 4.06 5.60 -6.75
N LEU A 256 3.05 5.37 -5.92
CA LEU A 256 2.99 4.26 -4.96
C LEU A 256 1.83 3.33 -5.28
N LEU A 257 2.16 2.16 -5.84
CA LEU A 257 1.21 1.10 -6.12
C LEU A 257 1.09 0.18 -4.89
N VAL A 258 0.12 0.50 -4.02
CA VAL A 258 -0.34 -0.37 -2.93
C VAL A 258 -1.21 -1.49 -3.52
N GLN A 259 -0.55 -2.39 -4.24
CA GLN A 259 -1.20 -3.37 -5.12
C GLN A 259 -2.25 -4.17 -4.35
N SER A 260 -1.83 -5.00 -3.38
CA SER A 260 -2.68 -5.93 -2.63
C SER A 260 -2.10 -6.27 -1.26
N GLN A 261 -2.83 -7.10 -0.51
CA GLN A 261 -2.48 -7.58 0.83
C GLN A 261 -2.47 -6.50 1.91
N ARG A 262 -2.03 -6.83 3.13
CA ARG A 262 -1.99 -5.89 4.27
C ARG A 262 -0.65 -5.17 4.33
N GLN A 263 -0.70 -3.84 4.43
CA GLN A 263 0.49 -2.99 4.39
C GLN A 263 0.42 -1.87 5.44
N PHE A 264 1.56 -1.52 6.02
CA PHE A 264 1.68 -0.41 6.97
C PHE A 264 2.84 0.52 6.61
N TYR A 265 2.56 1.82 6.57
CA TYR A 265 3.54 2.87 6.29
C TYR A 265 3.56 3.84 7.47
N ARG A 266 4.74 4.07 8.06
CA ARG A 266 4.93 4.93 9.23
C ARG A 266 6.00 5.97 8.95
N GLU A 267 5.70 7.24 9.22
CA GLU A 267 6.68 8.34 9.10
C GLU A 267 7.34 8.40 7.70
N CYS A 268 6.55 8.10 6.67
CA CYS A 268 7.03 8.10 5.29
C CYS A 268 6.71 9.43 4.60
N HIS A 269 7.47 9.74 3.55
CA HIS A 269 7.20 10.87 2.66
C HIS A 269 6.76 10.38 1.28
N ILE A 270 5.54 10.72 0.86
CA ILE A 270 4.99 10.28 -0.44
C ILE A 270 4.77 11.49 -1.33
N TYR A 271 5.37 11.50 -2.53
CA TYR A 271 5.29 12.61 -3.47
C TYR A 271 4.62 12.20 -4.78
N GLY A 272 3.69 12.99 -5.30
CA GLY A 272 3.15 12.74 -6.64
C GLY A 272 2.10 13.74 -7.11
N THR A 273 1.44 13.41 -8.22
CA THR A 273 0.46 14.29 -8.90
C THR A 273 -0.89 13.60 -9.10
N ILE A 274 -1.00 12.77 -10.14
CA ILE A 274 -2.21 12.01 -10.47
C ILE A 274 -2.11 10.62 -9.83
N ASP A 275 -3.17 10.21 -9.14
CA ASP A 275 -3.40 8.86 -8.61
C ASP A 275 -2.18 8.28 -7.87
N PHE A 276 -1.45 9.13 -7.14
CA PHE A 276 -0.09 8.77 -6.74
C PHE A 276 -0.01 7.81 -5.54
N ILE A 277 -1.13 7.52 -4.88
CA ILE A 277 -1.32 6.39 -3.97
C ILE A 277 -2.51 5.57 -4.48
N PHE A 278 -2.24 4.44 -5.12
CA PHE A 278 -3.29 3.69 -5.84
C PHE A 278 -3.14 2.18 -5.71
N GLY A 279 -4.23 1.47 -5.97
CA GLY A 279 -4.28 0.01 -5.87
C GLY A 279 -5.41 -0.49 -4.96
N ASN A 280 -5.29 -1.73 -4.50
CA ASN A 280 -6.34 -2.44 -3.77
C ASN A 280 -5.79 -3.23 -2.57
N ALA A 281 -4.71 -2.76 -1.94
CA ALA A 281 -4.29 -3.27 -0.64
C ALA A 281 -5.31 -2.92 0.47
N ALA A 282 -5.18 -3.60 1.61
CA ALA A 282 -5.64 -3.09 2.89
C ALA A 282 -4.46 -2.34 3.52
N VAL A 283 -4.43 -1.01 3.41
CA VAL A 283 -3.26 -0.21 3.80
C VAL A 283 -3.61 0.88 4.79
N VAL A 284 -2.73 1.06 5.79
CA VAL A 284 -2.74 2.22 6.69
C VAL A 284 -1.44 3.01 6.51
N LEU A 285 -1.57 4.29 6.19
CA LEU A 285 -0.49 5.28 6.19
C LEU A 285 -0.63 6.13 7.45
N GLN A 286 0.28 5.94 8.41
CA GLN A 286 0.22 6.60 9.71
C GLN A 286 1.37 7.59 9.92
N SER A 287 1.05 8.81 10.34
CA SER A 287 2.05 9.86 10.56
C SER A 287 2.98 10.10 9.36
N CYS A 288 2.42 10.00 8.15
CA CYS A 288 3.15 10.26 6.91
C CYS A 288 2.96 11.71 6.47
N ASP A 289 3.92 12.24 5.71
CA ASP A 289 3.73 13.45 4.91
C ASP A 289 3.44 13.08 3.46
N ILE A 290 2.32 13.58 2.96
CA ILE A 290 1.81 13.35 1.61
C ILE A 290 1.94 14.67 0.85
N TYR A 291 2.91 14.74 -0.05
CA TYR A 291 3.28 15.94 -0.79
C TYR A 291 2.69 15.93 -2.20
N VAL A 292 1.74 16.81 -2.46
CA VAL A 292 1.17 17.01 -3.78
C VAL A 292 2.07 17.94 -4.59
N ARG A 293 2.53 17.46 -5.74
CA ARG A 293 3.45 18.17 -6.62
C ARG A 293 2.71 18.99 -7.67
N ARG A 294 3.46 19.87 -8.35
CA ARG A 294 2.98 20.56 -9.55
C ARG A 294 2.76 19.55 -10.70
N PRO A 295 1.54 19.44 -11.25
CA PRO A 295 1.27 18.62 -12.43
C PRO A 295 1.51 19.41 -13.72
N MET A 296 1.17 18.84 -14.89
CA MET A 296 1.14 19.60 -16.15
C MET A 296 -0.02 20.61 -16.16
N GLU A 297 0.08 21.65 -17.01
CA GLU A 297 -0.87 22.79 -17.06
C GLU A 297 -2.35 22.42 -17.24
N HIS A 298 -2.66 21.26 -17.84
CA HIS A 298 -4.03 20.79 -18.11
C HIS A 298 -4.50 19.69 -17.14
N GLN A 299 -3.71 19.36 -16.12
CA GLN A 299 -3.96 18.27 -15.20
C GLN A 299 -4.45 18.77 -13.84
N ALA A 300 -5.08 17.86 -13.11
CA ALA A 300 -5.42 18.02 -11.69
C ALA A 300 -4.76 16.90 -10.91
N ASN A 301 -4.50 17.13 -9.63
CA ASN A 301 -3.89 16.15 -8.75
C ASN A 301 -4.94 15.30 -8.03
N MET A 302 -4.64 14.02 -7.84
CA MET A 302 -5.45 13.08 -7.06
C MET A 302 -4.52 12.35 -6.09
N VAL A 303 -4.75 12.53 -4.79
CA VAL A 303 -3.93 11.83 -3.78
C VAL A 303 -4.13 10.32 -3.87
N THR A 304 -5.38 9.86 -3.98
CA THR A 304 -5.68 8.43 -4.05
C THR A 304 -6.50 8.02 -5.27
N ALA A 305 -6.27 6.80 -5.74
CA ALA A 305 -7.14 6.10 -6.68
C ALA A 305 -7.33 4.64 -6.25
N GLN A 306 -8.35 4.40 -5.43
CA GLN A 306 -8.56 3.09 -4.80
C GLN A 306 -9.41 2.16 -5.68
N ALA A 307 -8.99 0.90 -5.77
CA ALA A 307 -9.44 -0.05 -6.80
C ALA A 307 -10.27 -1.23 -6.28
N ARG A 308 -10.98 -1.07 -5.15
CA ARG A 308 -11.88 -2.11 -4.66
C ARG A 308 -13.07 -2.26 -5.60
N ASP A 309 -13.35 -3.49 -6.05
CA ASP A 309 -14.38 -3.77 -7.06
C ASP A 309 -15.27 -4.96 -6.69
N ASP A 310 -15.16 -5.45 -5.46
CA ASP A 310 -16.14 -6.31 -4.81
C ASP A 310 -16.36 -5.85 -3.35
N PRO A 311 -17.61 -5.74 -2.88
CA PRO A 311 -17.90 -5.23 -1.54
C PRO A 311 -17.40 -6.15 -0.41
N ASN A 312 -17.13 -7.43 -0.69
CA ASN A 312 -16.63 -8.38 0.30
C ASN A 312 -15.11 -8.29 0.52
N GLU A 313 -14.40 -7.53 -0.33
CA GLU A 313 -12.97 -7.26 -0.17
C GLU A 313 -12.75 -6.37 1.06
N GLU A 314 -11.81 -6.77 1.92
CA GLU A 314 -11.39 -6.00 3.10
C GLU A 314 -10.30 -4.97 2.78
N THR A 315 -10.33 -4.43 1.56
CA THR A 315 -9.30 -3.56 1.02
C THR A 315 -9.73 -2.09 1.05
N GLY A 316 -8.78 -1.19 0.92
CA GLY A 316 -8.98 0.25 1.02
C GLY A 316 -7.71 0.97 1.45
N ILE A 317 -7.75 2.30 1.35
CA ILE A 317 -6.65 3.17 1.77
C ILE A 317 -7.10 3.96 3.00
N SER A 318 -6.41 3.78 4.13
CA SER A 318 -6.62 4.57 5.34
C SER A 318 -5.42 5.49 5.57
N VAL A 319 -5.65 6.80 5.55
CA VAL A 319 -4.66 7.83 5.86
C VAL A 319 -4.98 8.33 7.27
N HIS A 320 -4.09 8.04 8.22
CA HIS A 320 -4.34 8.21 9.65
C HIS A 320 -3.26 9.09 10.29
N ALA A 321 -3.66 10.12 11.05
CA ALA A 321 -2.72 10.95 11.83
C ALA A 321 -1.56 11.52 10.96
N SER A 322 -1.85 11.81 9.69
CA SER A 322 -0.89 12.18 8.65
C SER A 322 -1.08 13.63 8.22
N ARG A 323 -0.35 14.07 7.19
CA ARG A 323 -0.40 15.45 6.69
C ARG A 323 -0.44 15.48 5.16
N VAL A 324 -1.37 16.22 4.58
CA VAL A 324 -1.47 16.47 3.12
C VAL A 324 -1.02 17.90 2.85
N ARG A 325 0.06 18.05 2.09
CA ARG A 325 0.80 19.30 1.93
C ARG A 325 1.14 19.57 0.46
N ALA A 326 1.34 20.83 0.13
CA ALA A 326 1.95 21.19 -1.14
C ALA A 326 3.46 20.86 -1.12
N ALA A 327 3.96 20.20 -2.17
CA ALA A 327 5.39 20.08 -2.38
C ALA A 327 5.99 21.44 -2.75
N PRO A 328 7.32 21.64 -2.59
CA PRO A 328 7.97 22.92 -2.90
C PRO A 328 7.69 23.46 -4.31
N ASP A 329 7.45 22.58 -5.30
CA ASP A 329 7.17 22.96 -6.69
C ASP A 329 5.71 23.40 -6.93
N LEU A 330 4.80 23.16 -5.99
CA LEU A 330 3.39 23.58 -6.02
C LEU A 330 3.11 24.82 -5.16
N LEU A 331 4.01 25.18 -4.23
CA LEU A 331 3.84 26.32 -3.33
C LEU A 331 3.58 27.63 -4.11
N GLY A 332 2.51 28.34 -3.74
CA GLY A 332 2.07 29.57 -4.40
C GLY A 332 1.34 29.36 -5.74
N LEU A 333 1.12 28.11 -6.15
CA LEU A 333 0.39 27.73 -7.36
C LEU A 333 -0.88 26.90 -7.06
N GLU A 334 -1.25 26.77 -5.79
CA GLU A 334 -2.36 25.92 -5.32
C GLU A 334 -3.71 26.34 -5.93
N GLY A 335 -3.91 27.65 -6.14
CA GLY A 335 -5.11 28.17 -6.81
C GLY A 335 -5.17 27.89 -8.31
N ARG A 336 -4.05 27.48 -8.93
CA ARG A 336 -3.93 27.23 -10.37
C ARG A 336 -4.18 25.77 -10.74
N PHE A 337 -3.90 24.84 -9.82
CA PHE A 337 -4.05 23.41 -10.03
C PHE A 337 -5.00 22.80 -9.01
N ARG A 338 -6.10 22.22 -9.47
CA ARG A 338 -7.03 21.51 -8.58
C ARG A 338 -6.34 20.29 -7.98
N SER A 339 -6.49 20.09 -6.67
CA SER A 339 -6.00 18.90 -5.98
C SER A 339 -7.11 18.26 -5.15
N TYR A 340 -7.34 16.96 -5.34
CA TYR A 340 -8.40 16.21 -4.66
C TYR A 340 -7.79 15.10 -3.80
N LEU A 341 -8.49 14.71 -2.74
CA LEU A 341 -8.16 13.58 -1.87
C LEU A 341 -8.19 12.25 -2.62
N GLY A 342 -9.02 12.13 -3.66
CA GLY A 342 -8.99 10.98 -4.56
C GLY A 342 -10.14 10.90 -5.55
N ARG A 343 -10.12 9.83 -6.34
CA ARG A 343 -11.16 9.45 -7.31
C ARG A 343 -11.36 7.93 -7.38
N PRO A 344 -12.57 7.43 -7.69
CA PRO A 344 -12.89 6.01 -7.56
C PRO A 344 -12.47 5.20 -8.77
N TRP A 345 -11.25 4.64 -8.76
CA TRP A 345 -10.76 3.82 -9.88
C TRP A 345 -11.67 2.60 -10.15
N LYS A 346 -12.30 2.03 -9.11
CA LYS A 346 -13.26 0.93 -9.27
C LYS A 346 -14.54 1.12 -8.45
N ARG A 347 -15.55 0.26 -8.69
CA ARG A 347 -16.95 0.50 -8.29
C ARG A 347 -17.17 0.66 -6.79
N TYR A 348 -16.38 -0.03 -5.97
CA TYR A 348 -16.51 -0.05 -4.51
C TYR A 348 -15.35 0.66 -3.82
N ALA A 349 -14.71 1.61 -4.51
CA ALA A 349 -13.55 2.35 -4.04
C ALA A 349 -13.71 2.79 -2.57
N ARG A 350 -12.70 2.54 -1.74
CA ARG A 350 -12.75 2.81 -0.30
C ARG A 350 -11.53 3.55 0.19
N THR A 351 -11.71 4.79 0.64
CA THR A 351 -10.63 5.63 1.16
C THR A 351 -11.10 6.44 2.35
N VAL A 352 -10.30 6.49 3.41
CA VAL A 352 -10.61 7.29 4.60
C VAL A 352 -9.41 8.16 4.95
N PHE A 353 -9.66 9.45 5.17
CA PHE A 353 -8.70 10.37 5.78
C PHE A 353 -9.18 10.69 7.18
N MET A 354 -8.39 10.35 8.19
CA MET A 354 -8.75 10.55 9.58
C MET A 354 -7.62 11.13 10.43
N LYS A 355 -7.97 12.07 11.30
CA LYS A 355 -7.02 12.85 12.13
C LYS A 355 -5.86 13.43 11.29
N THR A 356 -6.14 13.79 10.04
CA THR A 356 -5.14 14.22 9.07
C THR A 356 -5.19 15.73 8.91
N GLU A 357 -4.03 16.37 8.98
CA GLU A 357 -3.88 17.80 8.68
C GLU A 357 -3.88 17.99 7.17
N MET A 358 -4.71 18.89 6.65
CA MET A 358 -4.83 19.19 5.23
C MET A 358 -4.57 20.67 4.99
N GLU A 359 -3.52 20.98 4.25
CA GLU A 359 -3.27 22.35 3.79
C GLU A 359 -4.35 22.84 2.80
N GLY A 360 -4.36 24.15 2.52
CA GLY A 360 -5.40 24.79 1.69
C GLY A 360 -5.39 24.44 0.20
N LEU A 361 -4.55 23.50 -0.24
CA LEU A 361 -4.51 23.01 -1.63
C LEU A 361 -5.66 22.06 -1.97
N VAL A 362 -6.29 21.44 -0.96
CA VAL A 362 -7.38 20.48 -1.18
C VAL A 362 -8.61 21.24 -1.66
N ASP A 363 -9.12 20.85 -2.82
CA ASP A 363 -10.32 21.45 -3.40
C ASP A 363 -11.50 21.35 -2.41
N PRO A 364 -12.35 22.39 -2.29
CA PRO A 364 -13.52 22.32 -1.41
C PRO A 364 -14.44 21.12 -1.67
N LYS A 365 -14.53 20.62 -2.91
CA LYS A 365 -15.25 19.38 -3.24
C LYS A 365 -14.65 18.14 -2.56
N GLY A 366 -13.36 18.18 -2.24
CA GLY A 366 -12.57 17.11 -1.61
C GLY A 366 -12.25 15.96 -2.55
N TRP A 367 -13.26 15.46 -3.26
CA TRP A 367 -13.19 14.26 -4.11
C TRP A 367 -13.67 14.59 -5.53
N THR A 368 -13.20 13.84 -6.53
CA THR A 368 -13.64 14.03 -7.93
C THR A 368 -14.07 12.72 -8.58
N GLU A 369 -14.95 12.83 -9.56
CA GLU A 369 -15.49 11.70 -10.30
C GLU A 369 -14.38 10.96 -11.08
N TRP A 370 -14.55 9.65 -11.27
CA TRP A 370 -13.75 8.90 -12.26
C TRP A 370 -14.27 9.16 -13.67
N SER A 371 -15.57 8.96 -13.88
CA SER A 371 -16.28 9.27 -15.12
C SER A 371 -17.79 9.30 -14.85
N GLY A 372 -18.45 10.43 -15.13
CA GLY A 372 -19.90 10.58 -14.92
C GLY A 372 -20.32 10.23 -13.48
N ASP A 373 -21.37 9.42 -13.33
CA ASP A 373 -21.87 8.95 -12.03
C ASP A 373 -21.31 7.58 -11.60
N PHE A 374 -20.23 7.11 -12.25
CA PHE A 374 -19.60 5.84 -11.89
C PHE A 374 -19.17 5.82 -10.41
N ALA A 375 -19.51 4.72 -9.72
CA ALA A 375 -19.15 4.43 -8.33
C ALA A 375 -19.70 5.37 -7.24
N VAL A 376 -20.20 6.58 -7.55
CA VAL A 376 -20.57 7.60 -6.54
C VAL A 376 -21.60 7.13 -5.50
N ARG A 377 -22.37 6.09 -5.82
CA ARG A 377 -23.36 5.46 -4.92
C ARG A 377 -22.83 4.27 -4.13
N THR A 378 -21.75 3.64 -4.59
CA THR A 378 -21.24 2.36 -4.08
C THR A 378 -19.86 2.44 -3.45
N LEU A 379 -19.11 3.51 -3.73
CA LEU A 379 -17.87 3.85 -3.06
C LEU A 379 -18.12 4.16 -1.57
N PHE A 380 -17.05 4.16 -0.78
CA PHE A 380 -17.03 4.66 0.59
C PHE A 380 -15.85 5.61 0.77
N TYR A 381 -16.12 6.91 0.77
CA TYR A 381 -15.13 7.95 1.07
C TYR A 381 -15.46 8.60 2.39
N GLY A 382 -14.52 8.50 3.34
CA GLY A 382 -14.69 8.96 4.71
C GLY A 382 -13.72 10.07 5.10
N GLU A 383 -14.21 11.06 5.83
CA GLU A 383 -13.39 12.05 6.53
C GLU A 383 -13.74 12.09 8.02
N TYR A 384 -12.75 11.99 8.91
CA TYR A 384 -12.95 11.98 10.37
C TYR A 384 -11.94 12.85 11.10
N MET A 385 -12.40 13.87 11.84
CA MET A 385 -11.54 14.73 12.68
C MET A 385 -10.28 15.27 11.97
N ASN A 386 -10.38 15.60 10.69
CA ASN A 386 -9.31 16.24 9.94
C ASN A 386 -9.18 17.72 10.33
N SER A 387 -7.98 18.28 10.23
CA SER A 387 -7.67 19.67 10.58
C SER A 387 -6.99 20.41 9.42
N GLY A 388 -6.82 21.72 9.55
CA GLY A 388 -6.18 22.55 8.53
C GLY A 388 -7.16 23.15 7.51
N ALA A 389 -6.67 24.06 6.67
CA ALA A 389 -7.52 24.83 5.75
C ALA A 389 -8.19 23.97 4.65
N GLY A 390 -7.66 22.79 4.35
CA GLY A 390 -8.23 21.85 3.38
C GLY A 390 -9.29 20.90 3.94
N SER A 391 -9.51 20.87 5.26
CA SER A 391 -10.37 19.86 5.90
C SER A 391 -11.84 20.23 6.00
N TRP A 392 -12.25 21.44 5.57
CA TRP A 392 -13.64 21.90 5.65
C TRP A 392 -14.57 21.06 4.79
N THR A 393 -15.60 20.48 5.40
CA THR A 393 -16.50 19.53 4.72
C THR A 393 -17.78 20.14 4.14
N GLU A 394 -18.08 21.41 4.43
CA GLU A 394 -19.36 22.06 4.04
C GLU A 394 -19.64 22.09 2.53
N LYS A 395 -18.58 22.10 1.72
CA LYS A 395 -18.66 22.17 0.24
C LYS A 395 -18.24 20.87 -0.44
N ARG A 396 -18.11 19.79 0.32
CA ARG A 396 -17.78 18.47 -0.23
C ARG A 396 -18.86 18.01 -1.21
N VAL A 397 -18.47 17.07 -2.06
CA VAL A 397 -19.40 16.40 -2.98
C VAL A 397 -20.62 15.83 -2.24
N GLY A 398 -21.81 15.98 -2.85
CA GLY A 398 -23.07 15.45 -2.32
C GLY A 398 -23.33 13.97 -2.68
N TRP A 399 -22.29 13.16 -2.81
CA TRP A 399 -22.43 11.77 -3.25
C TRP A 399 -22.93 10.86 -2.13
N PRO A 400 -23.80 9.87 -2.42
CA PRO A 400 -24.27 8.94 -1.39
C PRO A 400 -23.16 8.12 -0.72
N GLY A 401 -22.06 7.83 -1.44
CA GLY A 401 -20.90 7.14 -0.90
C GLY A 401 -19.90 8.01 -0.14
N PHE A 402 -20.12 9.34 -0.06
CA PHE A 402 -19.29 10.23 0.74
C PHE A 402 -19.87 10.38 2.15
N HIS A 403 -19.00 10.30 3.15
CA HIS A 403 -19.36 10.29 4.56
C HIS A 403 -18.43 11.20 5.37
N VAL A 404 -19.02 12.15 6.10
CA VAL A 404 -18.34 12.80 7.23
C VAL A 404 -18.62 11.93 8.45
N LEU A 405 -17.61 11.18 8.90
CA LEU A 405 -17.72 10.28 10.05
C LEU A 405 -17.77 11.13 11.32
N ARG A 406 -18.68 10.80 12.24
CA ARG A 406 -19.02 11.65 13.40
C ARG A 406 -18.52 11.10 14.72
N ASP A 407 -18.39 9.79 14.83
CA ASP A 407 -18.00 9.13 16.07
C ASP A 407 -16.85 8.13 15.86
N ALA A 408 -16.32 7.68 17.00
CA ALA A 408 -15.18 6.77 17.04
C ALA A 408 -15.54 5.38 16.49
N GLU A 409 -16.79 4.94 16.59
CA GLU A 409 -17.21 3.61 16.13
C GLU A 409 -17.24 3.53 14.61
N GLU A 410 -17.65 4.60 13.93
CA GLU A 410 -17.60 4.72 12.47
C GLU A 410 -16.16 4.73 11.92
N ALA A 411 -15.23 5.35 12.65
CA ALA A 411 -13.83 5.49 12.22
C ALA A 411 -12.92 4.32 12.65
N TRP A 412 -13.25 3.62 13.74
CA TRP A 412 -12.45 2.50 14.27
C TRP A 412 -12.12 1.42 13.22
N PRO A 413 -13.03 1.01 12.30
CA PRO A 413 -12.73 -0.01 11.29
C PRO A 413 -11.59 0.34 10.35
N PHE A 414 -11.18 1.61 10.29
CA PHE A 414 -10.10 2.12 9.45
C PHE A 414 -8.78 2.31 10.22
N THR A 415 -8.73 1.97 11.51
CA THR A 415 -7.52 2.04 12.35
C THR A 415 -6.56 0.89 12.05
N VAL A 416 -5.35 0.93 12.63
CA VAL A 416 -4.36 -0.13 12.44
C VAL A 416 -4.89 -1.48 12.94
N GLU A 417 -5.55 -1.49 14.10
CA GLU A 417 -6.14 -2.72 14.64
C GLU A 417 -7.38 -3.14 13.86
N GLY A 418 -8.29 -2.21 13.59
CA GLY A 418 -9.54 -2.53 12.92
C GLY A 418 -9.35 -3.01 11.48
N PHE A 419 -8.48 -2.34 10.73
CA PHE A 419 -8.41 -2.48 9.29
C PHE A 419 -7.41 -3.55 8.83
N ILE A 420 -6.22 -3.57 9.42
CA ILE A 420 -5.10 -4.43 8.99
C ILE A 420 -4.68 -5.45 10.05
N LYS A 421 -5.42 -5.53 11.18
CA LYS A 421 -5.12 -6.43 12.31
C LYS A 421 -3.68 -6.25 12.81
N GLY A 422 -3.22 -4.99 12.82
CA GLY A 422 -1.82 -4.62 12.98
C GLY A 422 -1.21 -5.04 14.32
N GLY A 423 -1.99 -5.12 15.40
CA GLY A 423 -1.51 -5.57 16.71
C GLY A 423 -0.95 -6.99 16.70
N SER A 424 -1.30 -7.82 15.71
CA SER A 424 -0.80 -9.19 15.61
C SER A 424 0.54 -9.36 14.87
N TRP A 425 1.05 -8.32 14.19
CA TRP A 425 2.24 -8.43 13.33
C TRP A 425 3.10 -7.17 13.20
N ILE A 426 2.65 -5.99 13.60
CA ILE A 426 3.51 -4.80 13.65
C ILE A 426 4.44 -4.81 14.88
N PRO A 427 4.04 -5.28 16.09
CA PRO A 427 4.92 -5.26 17.27
C PRO A 427 6.26 -5.98 17.08
N GLU A 428 6.33 -7.05 16.29
CA GLU A 428 7.60 -7.76 15.99
C GLU A 428 8.63 -6.87 15.26
N THR A 429 8.17 -5.82 14.58
CA THR A 429 9.05 -4.87 13.87
C THR A 429 9.68 -3.86 14.83
N GLY A 430 9.06 -3.63 15.99
CA GLY A 430 9.39 -2.55 16.92
C GLY A 430 8.94 -1.15 16.47
N VAL A 431 8.40 -0.99 15.25
CA VAL A 431 7.97 0.31 14.72
C VAL A 431 6.83 0.86 15.57
N PRO A 432 6.87 2.15 15.98
CA PRO A 432 5.79 2.75 16.75
C PRO A 432 4.53 2.84 15.89
N PHE A 433 3.39 2.48 16.46
CA PHE A 433 2.09 2.65 15.83
C PHE A 433 1.00 2.93 16.87
N THR A 434 -0.01 3.69 16.45
CA THR A 434 -1.25 3.84 17.21
C THR A 434 -2.25 2.81 16.68
N ALA A 435 -2.64 1.85 17.52
CA ALA A 435 -3.52 0.75 17.15
C ALA A 435 -4.96 1.22 16.83
N GLY A 436 -5.53 2.05 17.70
CA GLY A 436 -6.88 2.64 17.58
C GLY A 436 -6.88 4.06 17.02
N LEU A 437 -7.80 4.91 17.49
CA LEU A 437 -7.96 6.31 17.07
C LEU A 437 -7.09 7.28 17.86
#